data_AF-A0A0F5LW92-F1
#
_entry.id   AF-A0A0F5LW92-F1
#
_cell.length_a   1.000
_cell.length_b   1.000
_cell.length_c   1.000
_cell.angle_alpha   90.00
_cell.angle_beta   90.00
_cell.angle_gamma   90.00
#
_symmetry.space_group_name_H-M   'P 1'
#
loop_
_entity.id
_entity.type
_entity.pdbx_description
1 polymer ?
#
loop_
_entity_poly.entity_id
_entity_poly.type
_entity_poly.pdbx_seq_one_letter_code
_entity_poly.pdbx_strand_id
1 'polypeptide(L)'
;MATLVSLAQVNSALRLDLEGTEPDFSTDERSPDVLLKIKQAEDICLDFIQPKPDPAWTADDAPGRVTAAIIVAVGCLLDESEDSLAMISGLSGVNVDQRNPIAALLWRLRKPSMA
;
A
#
# COMPACT_ATOMS: atom_id res chain seq x y z
N MET A 1 -2.17 15.77 0.63
CA MET A 1 -3.04 14.78 -0.04
C MET A 1 -3.44 13.79 1.03
N ALA A 2 -4.73 13.45 1.11
CA ALA A 2 -5.21 12.45 2.05
C ALA A 2 -4.78 11.06 1.55
N THR A 3 -4.26 10.22 2.44
CA THR A 3 -3.90 8.83 2.13
C THR A 3 -5.14 7.95 2.05
N LEU A 4 -5.11 6.89 1.24
CA LEU A 4 -6.21 5.92 1.13
C LEU A 4 -6.31 5.01 2.36
N VAL A 5 -5.24 4.91 3.15
CA VAL A 5 -5.17 4.15 4.39
C VAL A 5 -4.65 5.06 5.51
N SER A 6 -5.28 4.99 6.67
CA SER A 6 -4.87 5.71 7.87
C SER A 6 -3.79 4.98 8.67
N LEU A 7 -3.05 5.72 9.49
CA LEU A 7 -2.07 5.16 10.41
C LEU A 7 -2.69 4.16 11.39
N ALA A 8 -3.90 4.44 11.89
CA ALA A 8 -4.66 3.53 12.76
C ALA A 8 -4.98 2.19 12.10
N GLN A 9 -5.41 2.21 10.83
CA GLN A 9 -5.68 0.98 10.09
C GLN A 9 -4.41 0.13 9.91
N VAL A 10 -3.28 0.76 9.60
CA VAL A 10 -2.00 0.06 9.46
C VAL A 10 -1.52 -0.48 10.80
N ASN A 11 -1.55 0.34 11.86
CA ASN A 11 -1.16 -0.08 13.21
C ASN A 11 -1.94 -1.33 13.64
N SER A 12 -3.27 -1.32 13.45
CA SER A 12 -4.14 -2.44 13.78
C SER A 12 -3.87 -3.67 12.91
N ALA A 13 -3.75 -3.49 11.59
CA ALA A 13 -3.60 -4.60 10.65
C ALA A 13 -2.23 -5.31 10.77
N LEU A 14 -1.17 -4.55 11.01
CA LEU A 14 0.20 -5.07 11.14
C LEU A 14 0.63 -5.31 12.59
N ARG A 15 -0.22 -4.94 13.58
CA ARG A 15 0.07 -5.06 15.01
C ARG A 15 1.40 -4.39 15.38
N LEU A 16 1.56 -3.13 14.98
CA LEU A 16 2.80 -2.37 15.23
C LEU A 16 2.92 -1.91 16.69
N ASP A 17 1.82 -1.97 17.43
CA ASP A 17 1.69 -1.53 18.83
C ASP A 17 2.23 -0.11 19.01
N LEU A 18 1.79 0.82 18.14
CA LEU A 18 2.18 2.22 18.23
C LEU A 18 1.61 2.87 19.51
N GLU A 19 2.43 3.64 20.20
CA GLU A 19 2.04 4.37 21.40
C GLU A 19 1.27 5.66 21.07
N GLY A 20 0.20 5.92 21.81
CA GLY A 20 -0.55 7.18 21.73
C GLY A 20 -2.04 7.00 21.49
N THR A 21 -2.66 8.04 20.95
CA THR A 21 -4.10 8.06 20.65
C THR A 21 -4.32 8.17 19.15
N GLU A 22 -5.37 7.51 18.65
CA GLU A 22 -5.81 7.65 17.26
C GLU A 22 -6.20 9.09 16.93
N PRO A 23 -6.09 9.50 15.64
CA PRO A 23 -5.62 8.70 14.51
C PRO A 23 -4.10 8.75 14.26
N ASP A 24 -3.39 9.58 15.02
CA ASP A 24 -2.04 10.06 14.69
C ASP A 24 -0.92 9.42 15.51
N PHE A 25 -1.23 8.75 16.64
CA PHE A 25 -0.23 8.09 17.51
C PHE A 25 1.00 8.98 17.74
N SER A 26 0.74 10.27 18.02
CA SER A 26 1.73 11.35 17.97
C SER A 26 2.81 11.26 19.05
N THR A 27 2.65 10.36 20.00
CA THR A 27 3.67 10.07 21.04
C THR A 27 4.66 8.99 20.61
N ASP A 28 4.36 8.19 19.58
CA ASP A 28 5.28 7.17 19.07
C ASP A 28 6.27 7.77 18.06
N GLU A 29 7.56 7.61 18.33
CA GLU A 29 8.63 8.13 17.47
C GLU A 29 8.68 7.45 16.09
N ARG A 30 8.06 6.28 15.93
CA ARG A 30 7.96 5.54 14.65
C ARG A 30 6.84 6.05 13.76
N SER A 31 5.85 6.77 14.30
CA SER A 31 4.70 7.27 13.54
C SER A 31 5.06 8.03 12.26
N PRO A 32 6.07 8.94 12.24
CA PRO A 32 6.49 9.60 11.01
C PRO A 32 7.05 8.65 9.94
N ASP A 33 7.79 7.63 10.34
CA ASP A 33 8.34 6.64 9.39
C ASP A 33 7.22 5.76 8.82
N VAL A 34 6.31 5.27 9.65
CA VAL A 34 5.15 4.49 9.19
C VAL A 34 4.28 5.30 8.22
N LEU A 35 4.05 6.59 8.50
CA LEU A 35 3.33 7.48 7.58
C LEU A 35 4.06 7.65 6.24
N LEU A 36 5.39 7.71 6.26
CA LEU A 36 6.20 7.73 5.03
C LEU A 36 6.03 6.43 4.24
N LYS A 37 6.09 5.27 4.90
CA LYS A 37 5.89 3.96 4.24
C LYS A 37 4.47 3.82 3.68
N ILE A 38 3.44 4.33 4.37
CA ILE A 38 2.06 4.38 3.85
C ILE A 38 2.00 5.12 2.52
N LYS A 39 2.61 6.31 2.46
CA LYS A 39 2.64 7.11 1.24
C LYS A 39 3.36 6.39 0.10
N GLN A 40 4.53 5.80 0.38
CA GLN A 40 5.29 5.05 -0.61
C GLN A 40 4.51 3.84 -1.14
N ALA A 41 3.89 3.07 -0.24
CA ALA A 41 3.07 1.92 -0.59
C ALA A 41 1.85 2.31 -1.46
N GLU A 42 1.21 3.42 -1.14
CA GLU A 42 0.10 3.97 -1.92
C GLU A 42 0.57 4.34 -3.34
N ASP A 43 1.67 5.08 -3.47
CA ASP A 43 2.24 5.45 -4.77
C ASP A 43 2.57 4.20 -5.61
N ILE A 44 3.22 3.19 -5.01
CA ILE A 44 3.55 1.91 -5.67
C ILE A 44 2.28 1.20 -6.17
N CYS A 45 1.26 1.08 -5.32
CA CYS A 45 0.02 0.39 -5.67
C CYS A 45 -0.77 1.15 -6.74
N LEU A 46 -0.82 2.48 -6.67
CA LEU A 46 -1.54 3.30 -7.65
C LEU A 46 -0.83 3.36 -9.00
N ASP A 47 0.51 3.32 -9.03
CA ASP A 47 1.27 3.26 -10.28
C ASP A 47 1.12 1.92 -11.00
N PHE A 48 0.89 0.84 -10.24
CA PHE A 48 0.53 -0.47 -10.79
C PHE A 48 -0.86 -0.47 -11.48
N ILE A 49 -1.81 0.31 -10.95
CA ILE A 49 -3.16 0.41 -11.48
C ILE A 49 -3.14 1.34 -12.70
N GLN A 50 -3.41 0.76 -13.87
CA GLN A 50 -3.43 1.50 -15.13
C GLN A 50 -4.76 1.26 -15.88
N PRO A 51 -5.48 2.31 -16.30
CA PRO A 51 -5.21 3.72 -16.03
C PRO A 51 -5.39 4.08 -14.54
N LYS A 52 -4.76 5.16 -14.10
CA LYS A 52 -5.00 5.72 -12.76
C LYS A 52 -6.51 6.01 -12.59
N PRO A 53 -7.08 5.81 -11.38
CA PRO A 53 -8.49 6.06 -11.15
C PRO A 53 -8.85 7.52 -11.42
N ASP A 54 -9.93 7.73 -12.17
CA ASP A 54 -10.52 9.04 -12.46
C ASP A 54 -12.04 8.96 -12.27
N PRO A 55 -12.62 9.67 -11.28
CA PRO A 55 -11.93 10.50 -10.28
C PRO A 55 -10.99 9.69 -9.37
N ALA A 56 -10.00 10.37 -8.79
CA ALA A 56 -9.10 9.76 -7.82
C ALA A 56 -9.89 9.28 -6.58
N TRP A 57 -9.53 8.11 -6.07
CA TRP A 57 -10.10 7.59 -4.83
C TRP A 57 -9.70 8.45 -3.62
N THR A 58 -10.54 8.34 -2.62
CA THR A 58 -10.42 8.85 -1.27
C THR A 58 -10.41 7.68 -0.29
N ALA A 59 -10.16 7.94 1.00
CA ALA A 59 -10.20 6.91 2.02
C ALA A 59 -11.58 6.22 2.14
N ASP A 60 -12.67 6.90 1.74
CA ASP A 60 -14.04 6.42 1.91
C ASP A 60 -14.54 5.54 0.75
N ASP A 61 -13.99 5.71 -0.46
CA ASP A 61 -14.45 5.05 -1.68
C ASP A 61 -13.39 4.14 -2.34
N ALA A 62 -12.17 4.08 -1.78
CA ALA A 62 -11.15 3.15 -2.23
C ALA A 62 -11.64 1.68 -2.10
N PRO A 63 -11.51 0.86 -3.16
CA PRO A 63 -11.89 -0.55 -3.07
C PRO A 63 -11.10 -1.28 -1.97
N GLY A 64 -11.76 -2.15 -1.19
CA GLY A 64 -11.10 -2.87 -0.10
C GLY A 64 -9.87 -3.72 -0.51
N ARG A 65 -9.80 -4.14 -1.77
CA ARG A 65 -8.60 -4.82 -2.32
C ARG A 65 -7.39 -3.89 -2.50
N VAL A 66 -7.64 -2.59 -2.72
CA VAL A 66 -6.60 -1.57 -2.84
C VAL A 66 -6.06 -1.23 -1.47
N THR A 67 -6.94 -1.01 -0.49
CA THR A 67 -6.53 -0.76 0.90
C THR A 67 -5.76 -1.95 1.48
N ALA A 68 -6.20 -3.19 1.22
CA ALA A 68 -5.46 -4.40 1.59
C ALA A 68 -4.08 -4.49 0.92
N ALA A 69 -4.01 -4.20 -0.39
CA ALA A 69 -2.74 -4.20 -1.12
C ALA A 69 -1.74 -3.16 -0.55
N ILE A 70 -2.21 -1.97 -0.22
CA ILE A 70 -1.40 -0.92 0.41
C ILE A 70 -0.88 -1.38 1.77
N ILE A 71 -1.72 -1.98 2.63
CA ILE A 71 -1.30 -2.50 3.94
C ILE A 71 -0.21 -3.58 3.80
N VAL A 72 -0.36 -4.50 2.85
CA VAL A 72 0.67 -5.53 2.58
C VAL A 72 1.97 -4.88 2.12
N ALA A 73 1.89 -3.90 1.21
CA ALA A 73 3.07 -3.17 0.74
C ALA A 73 3.76 -2.40 1.89
N VAL A 74 3.01 -1.80 2.82
CA VAL A 74 3.59 -1.18 4.02
C VAL A 74 4.34 -2.20 4.87
N GLY A 75 3.77 -3.39 5.09
CA GLY A 75 4.44 -4.47 5.81
C GLY A 75 5.77 -4.86 5.17
N CYS A 76 5.81 -5.02 3.84
CA CYS A 76 7.05 -5.30 3.11
C CYS A 76 8.07 -4.17 3.23
N LEU A 77 7.64 -2.91 3.17
CA LEU A 77 8.53 -1.74 3.29
C LEU A 77 9.09 -1.53 4.70
N LEU A 78 8.41 -2.04 5.74
CA LEU A 78 8.89 -2.00 7.13
C LEU A 78 9.81 -3.18 7.47
N ASP A 79 9.53 -4.36 6.90
CA ASP A 79 10.32 -5.58 7.15
C ASP A 79 11.70 -5.54 6.46
N GLU A 80 11.80 -4.86 5.30
CA GLU A 80 13.05 -4.63 4.53
C GLU A 80 13.87 -5.90 4.21
N SER A 81 13.32 -7.10 4.39
CA SER A 81 13.96 -8.35 3.98
C SER A 81 14.07 -8.46 2.45
N GLU A 82 15.00 -9.28 1.97
CA GLU A 82 15.17 -9.52 0.53
C GLU A 82 13.86 -10.01 -0.13
N ASP A 83 13.11 -10.87 0.55
CA ASP A 83 11.82 -11.37 0.08
C ASP A 83 10.77 -10.26 -0.01
N SER A 84 10.73 -9.39 1.00
CA SER A 84 9.82 -8.23 1.02
C SER A 84 10.15 -7.21 -0.08
N LEU A 85 11.44 -6.94 -0.31
CA LEU A 85 11.88 -6.06 -1.40
C LEU A 85 11.64 -6.71 -2.78
N ALA A 86 11.77 -8.03 -2.90
CA ALA A 86 11.40 -8.76 -4.10
C ALA A 86 9.90 -8.64 -4.40
N MET A 87 9.04 -8.70 -3.37
CA MET A 87 7.60 -8.46 -3.54
C MET A 87 7.29 -7.04 -4.03
N ILE A 88 7.95 -6.00 -3.53
CA ILE A 88 7.72 -4.63 -4.01
C ILE A 88 8.25 -4.45 -5.44
N SER A 89 9.46 -4.92 -5.73
CA SER A 89 10.06 -4.79 -7.06
C SER A 89 9.32 -5.60 -8.14
N GLY A 90 8.70 -6.71 -7.78
CA GLY A 90 7.87 -7.54 -8.68
C GLY A 90 6.60 -6.87 -9.19
N LEU A 91 6.25 -5.68 -8.67
CA LEU A 91 5.17 -4.83 -9.18
C LEU A 91 5.65 -3.90 -10.30
N SER A 92 6.96 -3.67 -10.41
CA SER A 92 7.55 -2.80 -11.42
C SER A 92 7.93 -3.60 -12.69
N GLY A 93 7.63 -3.05 -13.87
CA GLY A 93 8.11 -3.58 -15.14
C GLY A 93 7.07 -4.27 -16.04
N VAL A 94 7.58 -4.90 -17.11
CA VAL A 94 6.77 -5.48 -18.22
C VAL A 94 6.24 -6.88 -17.87
N ASN A 95 6.94 -7.62 -17.00
CA ASN A 95 6.58 -8.97 -16.56
C ASN A 95 6.31 -8.96 -15.05
N VAL A 96 5.09 -8.57 -14.69
CA VAL A 96 4.62 -8.65 -13.30
C VAL A 96 4.57 -10.11 -12.85
N ASP A 97 5.14 -10.40 -11.68
CA ASP A 97 5.04 -11.73 -11.10
C ASP A 97 3.58 -12.00 -10.68
N GLN A 98 2.94 -12.98 -11.32
CA GLN A 98 1.56 -13.37 -11.02
C GLN A 98 1.40 -14.03 -9.64
N ARG A 99 2.50 -14.50 -9.04
CA ARG A 99 2.52 -15.04 -7.68
C ARG A 99 2.60 -13.95 -6.62
N ASN A 100 2.87 -12.70 -7.02
CA ASN A 100 2.90 -11.58 -6.10
C ASN A 100 1.49 -11.29 -5.57
N PRO A 101 1.26 -11.36 -4.25
CA PRO A 101 -0.06 -11.17 -3.67
C PRO A 101 -0.62 -9.76 -3.91
N ILE A 102 0.24 -8.74 -3.92
CA ILE A 102 -0.15 -7.36 -4.22
C ILE A 102 -0.62 -7.26 -5.67
N ALA A 103 0.13 -7.87 -6.60
CA ALA A 103 -0.26 -7.93 -8.01
C ALA A 103 -1.61 -8.65 -8.17
N ALA A 104 -1.81 -9.79 -7.50
CA ALA A 104 -3.05 -10.56 -7.57
C ALA A 104 -4.28 -9.76 -7.09
N LEU A 105 -4.12 -8.96 -6.03
CA LEU A 105 -5.18 -8.07 -5.52
C LEU A 105 -5.53 -6.96 -6.50
N LEU A 106 -4.51 -6.38 -7.15
CA LEU A 106 -4.68 -5.21 -8.01
C LEU A 106 -4.92 -5.56 -9.49
N TRP A 107 -4.63 -6.79 -9.93
CA TRP A 107 -4.67 -7.18 -11.34
C TRP A 107 -5.99 -6.87 -12.04
N ARG A 108 -7.12 -7.07 -11.34
CA ARG A 108 -8.46 -6.80 -11.88
C ARG A 108 -8.75 -5.32 -12.12
N LEU A 109 -7.97 -4.42 -11.51
CA LEU A 109 -8.09 -2.97 -11.68
C LEU A 109 -7.20 -2.47 -12.81
N ARG A 110 -6.23 -3.27 -13.25
CA ARG A 110 -5.40 -2.97 -14.41
C ARG A 110 -6.20 -3.29 -15.68
N LYS A 111 -6.47 -2.29 -16.50
CA LYS A 111 -6.92 -2.51 -17.87
C LYS A 111 -5.72 -3.05 -18.66
N PRO A 112 -5.86 -4.19 -19.36
CA PRO A 112 -4.81 -4.62 -20.27
C PRO A 112 -4.63 -3.53 -21.32
N SER A 113 -3.41 -3.03 -21.48
CA SER A 113 -3.05 -2.26 -22.66
C SER A 113 -3.26 -3.19 -23.85
N MET A 114 -4.32 -2.98 -24.64
CA MET A 114 -4.42 -3.66 -25.94
C MET A 114 -3.23 -3.19 -26.77
N ALA A 115 -2.28 -4.10 -27.00
CA ALA A 115 -1.25 -3.95 -28.02
C ALA A 115 -1.85 -4.22 -29.40
#